data_AF-G2FEI4-F1
#
_entry.id   AF-G2FEI4-F1
#
_cell.length_a   1.000
_cell.length_b   1.000
_cell.length_c   1.000
_cell.angle_alpha   90.00
_cell.angle_beta   90.00
_cell.angle_gamma   90.00
#
_symmetry.space_group_name_H-M   'P 1'
#
loop_
_entity.id
_entity.type
_entity.pdbx_description
1 polymer ?
#
loop_
_entity_poly.entity_id
_entity_poly.type
_entity_poly.pdbx_seq_one_letter_code
_entity_poly.pdbx_strand_id
1 'polypeptide(L)'
;MSGALKYGSTLGLGLEVGLRNFEEHNVLRASLSWHFAGAELDSASITTNGGSELASGSYVVSSAELKSVGLNFDNDIHVVLANLYYELPIGMDLFPYVGLGLGVADVENADGTSAAGAVSLGLRIERPDETYWALRYQRFAIGSITDKLGITYGDIGFDIITVTVGMNFSL
;
A
#
# COMPACT_ATOMS: atom_id res chain seq x y z
N MET A 1 18.04 -8.97 19.95
CA MET A 1 17.39 -7.64 19.98
C MET A 1 16.57 -7.51 18.72
N SER A 2 15.32 -7.05 18.82
CA SER A 2 14.47 -6.79 17.64
C SER A 2 13.90 -5.38 17.74
N GLY A 3 13.84 -4.66 16.62
CA GLY A 3 13.22 -3.34 16.53
C GLY A 3 11.96 -3.38 15.67
N ALA A 4 10.98 -2.54 15.98
CA ALA A 4 9.80 -2.33 15.15
C ALA A 4 9.50 -0.83 15.02
N LEU A 5 9.16 -0.40 13.81
CA LEU A 5 8.69 0.95 13.52
C LEU A 5 7.18 0.91 13.28
N LYS A 6 6.44 1.78 13.97
CA LYS A 6 4.99 1.91 13.80
C LYS A 6 4.68 3.26 13.16
N TYR A 7 3.95 3.20 12.05
CA TYR A 7 3.53 4.38 11.29
C TYR A 7 2.05 4.68 11.53
N GLY A 8 1.70 5.96 11.52
CA GLY A 8 0.35 6.48 11.67
C GLY A 8 -0.47 6.38 10.37
N SER A 9 -1.73 6.83 10.44
CA SER A 9 -2.58 6.96 9.24
C SER A 9 -2.27 8.26 8.51
N THR A 10 -2.13 8.19 7.19
CA THR A 10 -1.91 9.37 6.35
C THR A 10 -2.83 9.35 5.13
N LEU A 11 -2.93 10.49 4.45
CA LEU A 11 -3.63 10.61 3.18
C LEU A 11 -2.70 10.25 2.02
N GLY A 12 -3.24 9.51 1.06
CA GLY A 12 -2.57 9.18 -0.19
C GLY A 12 -3.40 9.58 -1.40
N LEU A 13 -2.76 9.63 -2.55
CA LEU A 13 -3.36 9.90 -3.85
C LEU A 13 -2.97 8.81 -4.83
N GLY A 14 -3.72 8.66 -5.92
CA GLY A 14 -3.38 7.67 -6.93
C GLY A 14 -4.10 7.87 -8.24
N LEU A 15 -3.57 7.22 -9.27
CA LEU A 15 -4.11 7.19 -10.62
C LEU A 15 -4.21 5.74 -11.08
N GLU A 16 -5.25 5.42 -11.84
CA GLU A 16 -5.46 4.09 -12.40
C GLU A 16 -5.97 4.19 -13.83
N VAL A 17 -5.37 3.41 -14.72
CA VAL A 17 -5.83 3.25 -16.11
C VAL A 17 -6.06 1.76 -16.35
N GLY A 18 -7.24 1.41 -16.87
CA GLY A 18 -7.63 0.01 -17.01
C GLY A 18 -8.37 -0.31 -18.30
N LEU A 19 -8.40 -1.61 -18.59
CA LEU A 19 -9.07 -2.23 -19.73
C LEU A 19 -10.10 -3.24 -19.21
N ARG A 20 -11.24 -3.28 -19.90
CA ARG A 20 -12.36 -4.24 -19.70
C ARG A 20 -12.75 -4.81 -21.07
N ASN A 21 -13.73 -5.72 -21.11
CA ASN A 21 -14.26 -6.32 -22.35
C ASN A 21 -13.25 -7.09 -23.21
N PHE A 22 -12.14 -7.59 -22.64
CA PHE A 22 -11.17 -8.41 -23.38
C PHE A 22 -11.50 -9.92 -23.34
N GLU A 23 -12.60 -10.29 -22.69
CA GLU A 23 -13.09 -11.65 -22.57
C GLU A 23 -14.64 -11.65 -22.67
N GLU A 24 -15.22 -12.79 -23.03
CA GLU A 24 -16.63 -12.92 -23.44
C GLU A 24 -17.66 -12.58 -22.35
N HIS A 25 -17.37 -12.83 -21.08
CA HIS A 25 -18.27 -12.63 -19.95
C HIS A 25 -18.18 -11.22 -19.33
N ASN A 26 -17.20 -10.42 -19.76
CA ASN A 26 -16.86 -9.10 -19.23
C ASN A 26 -16.83 -9.00 -17.67
N VAL A 27 -16.30 -10.01 -17.00
CA VAL A 27 -16.07 -10.04 -15.55
C VAL A 27 -14.62 -9.73 -15.18
N LEU A 28 -13.71 -9.67 -16.16
CA LEU A 28 -12.30 -9.35 -15.92
C LEU A 28 -11.97 -7.90 -16.24
N ARG A 29 -11.18 -7.28 -15.36
CA ARG A 29 -10.61 -5.95 -15.55
C ARG A 29 -9.11 -5.98 -15.28
N ALA A 30 -8.31 -5.49 -16.21
CA ALA A 30 -6.88 -5.32 -16.02
C ALA A 30 -6.59 -3.82 -15.85
N SER A 31 -5.59 -3.44 -15.05
CA SER A 31 -5.19 -2.03 -14.93
C SER A 31 -3.74 -1.86 -14.56
N LEU A 32 -3.24 -0.64 -14.76
CA LEU A 32 -2.01 -0.14 -14.17
C LEU A 32 -2.38 0.97 -13.18
N SER A 33 -1.96 0.83 -11.93
CA SER A 33 -2.20 1.82 -10.88
C SER A 33 -0.90 2.39 -10.33
N TRP A 34 -0.94 3.67 -9.99
CA TRP A 34 0.09 4.40 -9.27
C TRP A 34 -0.48 4.94 -7.98
N HIS A 35 0.19 4.66 -6.87
CA HIS A 35 -0.18 5.11 -5.53
C HIS A 35 0.96 5.95 -4.94
N PHE A 36 0.60 7.07 -4.33
CA PHE A 36 1.48 7.97 -3.60
C PHE A 36 0.93 8.09 -2.19
N ALA A 37 1.71 7.69 -1.19
CA ALA A 37 1.31 7.79 0.20
C ALA A 37 2.52 8.19 1.05
N GLY A 38 2.32 9.11 1.99
CA GLY A 38 3.31 9.33 3.05
C GLY A 38 3.32 8.17 4.05
N ALA A 39 4.32 8.14 4.91
CA ALA A 39 4.37 7.28 6.07
C ALA A 39 4.99 8.08 7.21
N GLU A 40 4.17 8.54 8.14
CA GLU A 40 4.62 9.32 9.31
C GLU A 40 4.89 8.37 10.48
N LEU A 41 6.10 8.43 11.04
CA LEU A 41 6.44 7.56 12.17
C LEU A 41 5.67 8.02 13.42
N ASP A 42 4.96 7.10 14.07
CA ASP A 42 4.37 7.35 15.39
C ASP A 42 5.39 7.04 16.49
N SER A 43 5.98 5.84 16.45
CA SER A 43 6.88 5.35 17.49
C SER A 43 7.81 4.25 16.98
N ALA A 44 9.01 4.17 17.56
CA ALA A 44 9.91 3.04 17.42
C ALA A 44 9.94 2.24 18.73
N SER A 45 9.96 0.92 18.64
CA SER A 45 10.16 0.04 19.80
C SER A 45 11.39 -0.83 19.64
N ILE A 46 12.11 -1.05 20.75
CA ILE A 46 13.27 -1.94 20.83
C ILE A 46 12.99 -2.94 21.96
N THR A 47 13.02 -4.22 21.60
CA THR A 47 12.93 -5.32 22.56
C THR A 47 14.30 -5.98 22.72
N THR A 48 14.81 -5.99 23.95
CA THR A 48 16.01 -6.74 24.32
C THR A 48 15.62 -8.06 24.97
N ASN A 49 16.05 -9.16 24.38
CA ASN A 49 16.04 -10.46 25.06
C ASN A 49 17.34 -10.52 25.85
N GLY A 50 17.26 -10.32 27.16
CA GLY A 50 18.43 -10.19 28.03
C GLY A 50 19.37 -11.38 27.98
N GLY A 51 20.67 -11.11 28.05
CA GLY A 51 21.72 -12.08 28.42
C GLY A 51 22.16 -11.83 29.87
N SER A 52 23.20 -12.54 30.35
CA SER A 52 23.68 -12.51 31.74
C SER A 52 24.00 -11.12 32.33
N GLU A 53 24.16 -10.09 31.49
CA GLU A 53 24.53 -8.73 31.91
C GLU A 53 23.47 -7.64 31.59
N LEU A 54 22.37 -7.99 30.91
CA LEU A 54 21.33 -7.03 30.50
C LEU A 54 19.95 -7.56 30.83
N ALA A 55 19.19 -6.81 31.62
CA ALA A 55 17.79 -7.11 31.87
C ALA A 55 16.98 -6.99 30.57
N SER A 56 16.07 -7.95 30.35
CA SER A 56 15.10 -7.88 29.26
C SER A 56 14.17 -6.68 29.46
N GLY A 57 14.03 -5.84 28.45
CA GLY A 57 13.17 -4.66 28.49
C GLY A 57 12.59 -4.34 27.12
N SER A 58 11.41 -3.73 27.12
CA SER A 58 10.81 -3.12 25.92
C SER A 58 10.83 -1.61 26.11
N TYR A 59 11.50 -0.92 25.20
CA TYR A 59 11.62 0.53 25.20
C TYR A 59 10.89 1.06 23.98
N VAL A 60 9.99 2.03 24.19
CA VAL A 60 9.26 2.71 23.11
C VAL A 60 9.71 4.17 23.13
N VAL A 61 10.11 4.67 21.97
CA VAL A 61 10.53 6.05 21.75
C VAL A 61 9.59 6.67 20.73
N SER A 62 9.07 7.86 21.03
CA SER A 62 8.19 8.59 20.11
C SER A 62 8.99 9.16 18.93
N SER A 63 8.31 9.42 17.83
CA SER A 63 8.94 10.10 16.69
C SER A 63 9.45 11.50 17.03
N ALA A 64 8.79 12.22 17.95
CA ALA A 64 9.25 13.53 18.43
C ALA A 64 10.61 13.44 19.15
N GLU A 65 10.79 12.43 19.99
CA GLU A 65 12.06 12.19 20.68
C GLU A 65 13.17 11.81 19.70
N LEU A 66 12.88 10.97 18.69
CA LEU A 66 13.83 10.65 17.62
C LEU A 66 14.22 11.89 16.80
N LYS A 67 13.24 12.72 16.40
CA LYS A 67 13.48 13.97 15.68
C LYS A 67 14.30 14.96 16.51
N SER A 68 14.12 14.98 17.83
CA SER A 68 14.88 15.84 18.74
C SER A 68 16.37 15.51 18.80
N VAL A 69 16.74 14.26 18.50
CA VAL A 69 18.14 13.81 18.39
C VAL A 69 18.62 13.76 16.92
N GLY A 70 17.84 14.33 16.00
CA GLY A 70 18.18 14.46 14.58
C GLY A 70 17.84 13.24 13.72
N LEU A 71 17.08 12.27 14.24
CA LEU A 71 16.65 11.09 13.48
C LEU A 71 15.23 11.29 12.93
N ASN A 72 15.09 11.33 11.60
CA ASN A 72 13.79 11.35 10.94
C ASN A 72 13.61 10.07 10.13
N PHE A 73 12.48 9.41 10.32
CA PHE A 73 12.10 8.17 9.64
C PHE A 73 10.75 8.29 8.94
N ASP A 74 10.25 9.50 8.72
CA ASP A 74 9.12 9.71 7.82
C ASP A 74 9.56 9.38 6.39
N ASN A 75 8.73 8.68 5.62
CA ASN A 75 9.06 8.27 4.25
C ASN A 75 7.87 8.45 3.32
N ASP A 76 8.13 8.89 2.09
CA ASP A 76 7.17 8.75 1.00
C ASP A 76 7.25 7.36 0.35
N ILE A 77 6.09 6.77 0.05
CA ILE A 77 5.96 5.46 -0.58
C ILE A 77 5.22 5.63 -1.90
N HIS A 78 5.89 5.28 -2.99
CA HIS A 78 5.32 5.24 -4.33
C HIS A 78 5.19 3.79 -4.79
N VAL A 79 3.98 3.35 -5.16
CA VAL A 79 3.75 1.97 -5.60
C VAL A 79 3.13 1.95 -6.99
N VAL A 80 3.73 1.17 -7.88
CA VAL A 80 3.21 0.89 -9.22
C VAL A 80 2.77 -0.56 -9.29
N LEU A 81 1.50 -0.81 -9.63
CA LEU A 81 0.96 -2.17 -9.72
C LEU A 81 0.28 -2.40 -11.07
N ALA A 82 0.59 -3.53 -11.69
CA ALA A 82 -0.28 -4.16 -12.67
C ALA A 82 -1.33 -4.99 -11.91
N ASN A 83 -2.60 -4.66 -12.08
CA ASN A 83 -3.70 -5.30 -11.36
C ASN A 83 -4.60 -6.10 -12.29
N LEU A 84 -5.13 -7.20 -11.76
CA LEU A 84 -6.20 -7.98 -12.35
C LEU A 84 -7.34 -8.09 -11.35
N TYR A 85 -8.55 -7.76 -11.78
CA TYR A 85 -9.77 -7.83 -10.99
C TYR A 85 -10.76 -8.79 -11.61
N TYR A 86 -11.50 -9.46 -10.73
CA TYR A 86 -12.67 -10.27 -11.04
C TYR A 86 -13.90 -9.60 -10.43
N GLU A 87 -14.81 -9.15 -11.28
CA GLU A 87 -16.07 -8.51 -10.92
C GLU A 87 -17.18 -9.54 -10.77
N LEU A 88 -17.90 -9.47 -9.65
CA LEU A 88 -18.97 -10.38 -9.29
C LEU A 88 -20.28 -9.92 -9.96
N PRO A 89 -20.86 -10.71 -10.88
CA PRO A 89 -22.07 -10.33 -11.60
C PRO A 89 -23.29 -10.51 -10.69
N ILE A 90 -23.72 -9.43 -10.04
CA ILE A 90 -24.87 -9.42 -9.11
C ILE A 90 -26.14 -8.75 -9.68
N GLY A 91 -26.15 -8.43 -10.98
CA GLY A 91 -27.35 -7.99 -11.71
C GLY A 91 -27.83 -6.55 -11.44
N MET A 92 -26.94 -5.67 -10.99
CA MET A 92 -27.21 -4.25 -10.69
C MET A 92 -26.02 -3.39 -11.16
N ASP A 93 -26.19 -2.06 -11.17
CA ASP A 93 -25.11 -1.09 -11.47
C ASP A 93 -24.00 -1.05 -10.39
N LEU A 94 -24.01 -2.02 -9.47
CA LEU A 94 -23.03 -2.26 -8.43
C LEU A 94 -22.27 -3.55 -8.75
N PHE A 95 -20.96 -3.43 -8.85
CA PHE A 95 -20.03 -4.49 -9.19
C PHE A 95 -19.04 -4.67 -8.03
N PRO A 96 -19.34 -5.57 -7.07
CA PRO A 96 -18.35 -6.02 -6.13
C PRO A 96 -17.22 -6.72 -6.87
N TYR A 97 -15.98 -6.57 -6.42
CA TYR A 97 -14.83 -7.21 -7.06
C TYR A 97 -13.77 -7.61 -6.06
N VAL A 98 -12.98 -8.60 -6.47
CA VAL A 98 -11.72 -8.96 -5.84
C VAL A 98 -10.61 -8.79 -6.86
N GLY A 99 -9.38 -8.57 -6.42
CA GLY A 99 -8.26 -8.47 -7.35
C GLY A 99 -6.91 -8.65 -6.72
N LEU A 100 -5.94 -8.89 -7.59
CA LEU A 100 -4.53 -9.05 -7.26
C LEU A 100 -3.73 -8.01 -8.03
N GLY A 101 -2.69 -7.47 -7.39
CA GLY A 101 -1.76 -6.53 -7.99
C GLY A 101 -0.32 -7.00 -7.78
N LEU A 102 0.52 -6.85 -8.79
CA LEU A 102 1.96 -7.11 -8.73
C LEU A 102 2.71 -5.94 -9.36
N GLY A 103 3.85 -5.57 -8.79
CA GLY A 103 4.70 -4.53 -9.34
C GLY A 103 5.84 -4.17 -8.41
N VAL A 104 6.08 -2.87 -8.27
CA VAL A 104 7.24 -2.34 -7.55
C VAL A 104 6.84 -1.19 -6.64
N ALA A 105 7.56 -1.04 -5.55
CA ALA A 105 7.49 0.11 -4.66
C ALA A 105 8.84 0.81 -4.61
N ASP A 106 8.79 2.13 -4.66
CA ASP A 106 9.89 3.02 -4.34
C ASP A 106 9.58 3.64 -2.97
N VAL A 107 10.47 3.43 -2.01
CA VAL A 107 10.32 3.91 -0.64
C VAL A 107 11.43 4.93 -0.42
N GLU A 108 11.05 6.14 -0.03
CA GLU A 108 12.02 7.17 0.30
C GLU A 108 13.02 6.65 1.35
N ASN A 109 14.30 6.98 1.15
CA ASN A 109 15.45 6.47 1.92
C ASN A 109 15.87 5.02 1.66
N ALA A 110 15.12 4.22 0.91
CA ALA A 110 15.59 2.93 0.40
C ALA A 110 16.61 3.12 -0.75
N ASP A 111 17.54 2.18 -0.88
CA ASP A 111 18.47 2.07 -1.99
C ASP A 111 17.83 1.25 -3.13
N GLY A 112 16.96 1.92 -3.89
CA GLY A 112 16.29 1.37 -5.07
C GLY A 112 14.85 0.91 -4.83
N THR A 113 14.30 0.20 -5.82
CA THR A 113 12.91 -0.27 -5.83
C THR A 113 12.78 -1.69 -5.30
N SER A 114 11.74 -1.97 -4.52
CA SER A 114 11.42 -3.31 -4.02
C SER A 114 10.21 -3.91 -4.72
N ALA A 115 10.15 -5.24 -4.78
CA ALA A 115 8.97 -5.94 -5.29
C ALA A 115 7.75 -5.63 -4.40
N ALA A 116 6.62 -5.35 -5.02
CA ALA A 116 5.37 -5.06 -4.35
C ALA A 116 4.25 -5.98 -4.86
N GLY A 117 3.37 -6.38 -3.95
CA GLY A 117 2.13 -7.08 -4.26
C GLY A 117 0.98 -6.50 -3.47
N ALA A 118 -0.24 -6.68 -3.98
CA ALA A 118 -1.44 -6.30 -3.27
C ALA A 118 -2.58 -7.29 -3.51
N VAL A 119 -3.39 -7.47 -2.47
CA VAL A 119 -4.71 -8.08 -2.59
C VAL A 119 -5.75 -6.99 -2.39
N SER A 120 -6.86 -7.07 -3.14
CA SER A 120 -7.88 -6.03 -3.16
C SER A 120 -9.27 -6.60 -3.11
N LEU A 121 -10.15 -5.85 -2.44
CA LEU A 121 -11.59 -6.04 -2.45
C LEU A 121 -12.24 -4.67 -2.64
N GLY A 122 -13.30 -4.60 -3.41
CA GLY A 122 -13.95 -3.32 -3.65
C GLY A 122 -15.33 -3.42 -4.23
N LEU A 123 -15.93 -2.26 -4.38
CA LEU A 123 -17.24 -2.03 -4.95
C LEU A 123 -17.08 -0.95 -6.01
N ARG A 124 -17.55 -1.21 -7.23
CA ARG A 124 -17.65 -0.22 -8.31
C ARG A 124 -19.13 0.05 -8.56
N ILE A 125 -19.50 1.31 -8.68
CA ILE A 125 -20.87 1.75 -8.96
C ILE A 125 -20.83 2.53 -10.27
N GLU A 126 -21.46 1.98 -11.30
CA GLU A 126 -21.57 2.65 -12.61
C GLU A 126 -22.63 3.74 -12.59
N ARG A 127 -22.39 4.78 -13.39
CA ARG A 127 -23.31 5.89 -13.58
C ARG A 127 -23.72 5.98 -15.06
N PRO A 128 -24.93 6.49 -15.36
CA PRO A 128 -25.40 6.60 -16.74
C PRO A 128 -24.55 7.51 -17.64
N ASP A 129 -23.73 8.39 -17.07
CA ASP A 129 -22.89 9.38 -17.76
C ASP A 129 -21.47 8.87 -18.04
N GLU A 130 -21.30 7.54 -18.16
CA GLU A 130 -20.02 6.84 -18.39
C GLU A 130 -19.00 6.99 -17.25
N THR A 131 -19.35 7.71 -16.17
CA THR A 131 -18.54 7.78 -14.96
C THR A 131 -18.79 6.59 -14.04
N TYR A 132 -17.90 6.38 -13.08
CA TYR A 132 -18.12 5.44 -12.00
C TYR A 132 -17.48 5.92 -10.70
N TRP A 133 -18.04 5.46 -9.61
CA TRP A 133 -17.45 5.57 -8.28
C TRP A 133 -16.93 4.21 -7.86
N ALA A 134 -15.81 4.16 -7.14
CA ALA A 134 -15.38 2.92 -6.52
C ALA A 134 -14.90 3.14 -5.10
N LEU A 135 -15.19 2.18 -4.24
CA LEU A 135 -14.59 2.03 -2.93
C LEU A 135 -13.71 0.79 -2.97
N ARG A 136 -12.44 0.92 -2.59
CA ARG A 136 -11.49 -0.19 -2.61
C ARG A 136 -10.70 -0.27 -1.32
N TYR A 137 -10.62 -1.46 -0.74
CA TYR A 137 -9.62 -1.79 0.26
C TYR A 137 -8.50 -2.60 -0.40
N GLN A 138 -7.26 -2.25 -0.08
CA GLN A 138 -6.06 -2.93 -0.55
C GLN A 138 -5.14 -3.22 0.63
N ARG A 139 -4.63 -4.45 0.67
CA ARG A 139 -3.53 -4.81 1.56
C ARG A 139 -2.28 -5.03 0.71
N PHE A 140 -1.25 -4.25 0.99
CA PHE A 140 0.02 -4.28 0.30
C PHE A 140 1.05 -5.10 1.06
N ALA A 141 1.96 -5.72 0.32
CA ALA A 141 3.18 -6.31 0.82
C ALA A 141 4.32 -5.84 -0.08
N ILE A 142 5.31 -5.17 0.52
CA ILE A 142 6.56 -4.78 -0.14
C ILE A 142 7.66 -5.67 0.46
N GLY A 143 8.44 -6.31 -0.41
CA GLY A 143 9.59 -7.10 0.02
C GLY A 143 10.65 -6.26 0.72
N SER A 144 11.56 -6.92 1.44
CA SER A 144 12.62 -6.25 2.21
C SER A 144 13.31 -5.11 1.46
N ILE A 145 13.54 -4.00 2.16
CA ILE A 145 14.27 -2.82 1.66
C ILE A 145 15.60 -2.72 2.37
N THR A 146 16.62 -2.20 1.69
CA THR A 146 17.89 -1.80 2.31
C THR A 146 18.02 -0.29 2.15
N ASP A 147 18.31 0.44 3.23
CA ASP A 147 18.52 1.88 3.13
C ASP A 147 19.91 2.25 2.60
N LYS A 148 20.11 3.54 2.32
CA LYS A 148 21.39 4.09 1.87
C LYS A 148 22.53 3.97 2.91
N LEU A 149 22.22 3.62 4.15
CA LEU A 149 23.18 3.36 5.23
C LEU A 149 23.53 1.87 5.35
N GLY A 150 22.95 1.02 4.50
CA GLY A 150 23.16 -0.43 4.48
C GLY A 150 22.33 -1.20 5.51
N ILE A 151 21.32 -0.58 6.12
CA ILE A 151 20.41 -1.19 7.09
C ILE A 151 19.27 -1.87 6.32
N THR A 152 19.13 -3.18 6.49
CA THR A 152 18.03 -3.95 5.90
C THR A 152 16.82 -3.97 6.84
N TYR A 153 15.68 -3.54 6.31
CA TYR A 153 14.37 -3.63 6.95
C TYR A 153 13.63 -4.84 6.39
N GLY A 154 12.85 -5.51 7.26
CA GLY A 154 11.99 -6.62 6.86
C GLY A 154 10.84 -6.16 5.96
N ASP A 155 10.02 -7.12 5.53
CA ASP A 155 8.86 -6.87 4.68
C ASP A 155 7.94 -5.80 5.26
N ILE A 156 7.50 -4.87 4.42
CA ILE A 156 6.61 -3.77 4.81
C ILE A 156 5.19 -4.14 4.38
N GLY A 157 4.26 -4.14 5.33
CA GLY A 157 2.84 -4.34 5.08
C GLY A 157 2.03 -3.12 5.49
N PHE A 158 1.11 -2.69 4.63
CA PHE A 158 0.18 -1.60 4.95
C PHE A 158 -1.15 -1.78 4.22
N ASP A 159 -2.17 -1.11 4.75
CA ASP A 159 -3.54 -1.17 4.28
C ASP A 159 -3.98 0.21 3.76
N ILE A 160 -4.69 0.26 2.63
CA ILE A 160 -5.25 1.49 2.08
C ILE A 160 -6.74 1.31 1.80
N ILE A 161 -7.53 2.31 2.16
CA ILE A 161 -8.91 2.50 1.68
C ILE A 161 -8.90 3.64 0.67
N THR A 162 -9.33 3.36 -0.56
CA THR A 162 -9.37 4.33 -1.66
C THR A 162 -10.81 4.59 -2.09
N VAL A 163 -11.16 5.87 -2.24
CA VAL A 163 -12.35 6.29 -2.99
C VAL A 163 -11.89 6.77 -4.36
N THR A 164 -12.47 6.22 -5.43
CA THR A 164 -12.13 6.52 -6.82
C THR A 164 -13.32 7.15 -7.52
N VAL A 165 -13.05 8.18 -8.32
CA VAL A 165 -13.95 8.65 -9.38
C VAL A 165 -13.24 8.37 -10.70
N GLY A 166 -13.90 7.67 -11.61
CA GLY A 166 -13.33 7.30 -12.90
C GLY A 166 -14.30 7.49 -14.05
N MET A 167 -13.78 7.36 -15.26
CA MET A 167 -14.53 7.46 -16.51
C MET A 167 -14.25 6.22 -17.36
N ASN A 168 -15.28 5.68 -18.00
CA ASN A 168 -15.13 4.63 -19.00
C ASN A 168 -15.03 5.28 -20.38
N PHE A 169 -14.15 4.74 -21.22
CA PHE A 169 -14.05 5.14 -22.62
C PHE A 169 -14.50 3.95 -23.47
N SER A 170 -15.44 4.20 -24.37
CA SER A 170 -15.76 3.26 -25.46
C SER A 170 -14.91 3.62 -26.68
N LEU A 171 -14.28 2.61 -27.28
CA LEU A 171 -13.53 2.69 -28.53
C LEU A 171 -14.39 2.17 -29.68
#